data_AF-A0A453BJ03-F1
#
_entry.id   AF-A0A453BJ03-F1
#
_cell.length_a   1.000
_cell.length_b   1.000
_cell.length_c   1.000
_cell.angle_alpha   90.00
_cell.angle_beta   90.00
_cell.angle_gamma   90.00
#
_symmetry.space_group_name_H-M   'P 1'
#
loop_
_entity.id
_entity.type
_entity.pdbx_description
1 polymer ?
#
loop_
_entity_poly.entity_id
_entity_poly.type
_entity_poly.pdbx_seq_one_letter_code
_entity_poly.pdbx_strand_id
1 'polypeptide(L)'
;PTASPHAARPLHPAALSRWPTMGAITSAELNFLVFRYLQESGYEAGIHKGGIDGNVVPPGALITIVQKGLQYIELEANTDENDQEVEKDFALLEPLEIITKDVEELQQIVKKRKRERLQIDCDKDKGKAKECIEEHEHRLGGERE
;
A
#
# COMPACT_ATOMS: atom_id res chain seq x y z
N PRO A 1 2.68 -19.45 62.22
CA PRO A 1 3.57 -20.51 61.66
C PRO A 1 3.20 -20.75 60.19
N THR A 2 3.81 -20.07 59.23
CA THR A 2 5.14 -20.30 58.62
C THR A 2 4.91 -20.70 57.15
N ALA A 3 5.64 -20.03 56.26
CA ALA A 3 5.70 -20.13 54.80
C ALA A 3 5.85 -21.59 54.28
N SER A 4 5.52 -21.95 53.03
CA SER A 4 6.12 -21.44 51.80
C SER A 4 5.45 -21.95 50.49
N PRO A 5 5.82 -21.37 49.32
CA PRO A 5 5.11 -21.44 48.03
C PRO A 5 5.77 -22.37 46.98
N HIS A 6 5.31 -22.29 45.71
CA HIS A 6 5.73 -23.01 44.48
C HIS A 6 5.18 -24.44 44.34
N ALA A 7 4.57 -24.84 43.22
CA ALA A 7 5.03 -24.58 41.86
C ALA A 7 3.87 -24.27 40.89
N ALA A 8 3.87 -23.04 40.35
CA ALA A 8 3.27 -22.81 39.04
C ALA A 8 4.08 -23.63 38.01
N ARG A 9 3.44 -24.61 37.36
CA ARG A 9 4.02 -25.29 36.20
C ARG A 9 4.38 -24.22 35.17
N PRO A 10 5.64 -24.13 34.69
CA PRO A 10 5.93 -23.25 33.57
C PRO A 10 5.17 -23.77 32.36
N LEU A 11 4.26 -22.96 31.83
CA LEU A 11 3.73 -23.15 30.49
C LEU A 11 4.92 -23.11 29.53
N HIS A 12 5.18 -24.23 28.88
CA HIS A 12 6.24 -24.38 27.89
C HIS A 12 6.07 -23.31 26.79
N PRO A 13 7.14 -22.60 26.38
CA PRO A 13 7.06 -21.54 25.37
C PRO A 13 6.75 -22.05 23.94
N ALA A 14 6.43 -23.34 23.77
CA ALA A 14 6.22 -23.96 22.47
C ALA A 14 4.86 -23.63 21.81
N ALA A 15 3.96 -22.94 22.50
CA ALA A 15 2.63 -22.60 21.95
C ALA A 15 2.63 -21.33 21.07
N LEU A 16 3.76 -20.61 20.98
CA LEU A 16 3.88 -19.37 20.19
C LEU A 16 4.55 -19.56 18.81
N SER A 17 4.89 -20.79 18.41
CA SER A 17 5.75 -21.03 17.24
C SER A 17 5.04 -21.48 15.96
N ARG A 18 3.75 -21.16 15.78
CA ARG A 18 3.13 -21.38 14.48
C ARG A 18 1.96 -20.43 14.23
N TRP A 19 2.26 -19.16 14.02
CA TRP A 19 1.41 -18.44 13.06
C TRP A 19 1.45 -19.25 11.77
N PRO A 20 0.31 -19.54 11.12
CA PRO A 20 0.35 -20.24 9.85
C PRO A 20 1.27 -19.42 8.95
N THR A 21 2.42 -19.98 8.61
CA THR A 21 3.24 -19.46 7.51
C THR A 21 2.28 -19.31 6.36
N MET A 22 2.05 -18.06 5.92
CA MET A 22 1.24 -17.82 4.74
C MET A 22 1.77 -18.75 3.66
N GLY A 23 0.89 -19.61 3.13
CA GLY A 23 1.30 -20.56 2.11
C GLY A 23 1.89 -19.79 0.94
N ALA A 24 3.12 -20.11 0.56
CA ALA A 24 3.69 -19.57 -0.67
C ALA A 24 2.90 -20.12 -1.85
N ILE A 25 2.63 -19.27 -2.85
CA ILE A 25 2.03 -19.73 -4.10
C ILE A 25 2.95 -20.77 -4.75
N THR A 26 2.37 -21.90 -5.13
CA THR A 26 3.08 -22.97 -5.84
C THR A 26 3.10 -22.71 -7.34
N SER A 27 4.05 -23.31 -8.06
CA SER A 27 4.09 -23.24 -9.52
C SER A 27 2.82 -23.80 -10.17
N ALA A 28 2.18 -24.80 -9.56
CA ALA A 28 0.94 -25.38 -10.07
C ALA A 28 -0.22 -24.38 -9.99
N GLU A 29 -0.37 -23.68 -8.87
CA GLU A 29 -1.39 -22.64 -8.68
C GLU A 29 -1.15 -21.45 -9.61
N LEU A 30 0.10 -20.99 -9.75
CA LEU A 30 0.43 -19.92 -10.67
C LEU A 30 0.16 -20.32 -12.13
N ASN A 31 0.58 -21.51 -12.54
CA ASN A 31 0.31 -22.02 -13.89
C ASN A 31 -1.18 -22.13 -14.18
N PHE A 32 -1.99 -22.50 -13.18
CA PHE A 32 -3.44 -22.53 -13.32
C PHE A 32 -4.03 -21.14 -13.51
N LEU A 33 -3.59 -20.15 -12.73
CA LEU A 33 -4.01 -18.75 -12.88
C LEU A 33 -3.63 -18.18 -14.26
N VAL A 34 -2.44 -18.49 -14.76
CA VAL A 34 -1.99 -18.10 -16.11
C VAL A 34 -2.85 -18.77 -17.18
N PHE A 35 -3.09 -20.09 -17.07
CA PHE A 35 -3.97 -20.81 -17.99
C PHE A 35 -5.37 -20.17 -18.03
N ARG A 36 -5.97 -19.90 -16.87
CA ARG A 36 -7.29 -19.27 -16.76
C ARG A 36 -7.32 -17.87 -17.38
N TYR A 37 -6.29 -17.06 -17.15
CA TYR A 37 -6.18 -15.74 -17.75
C TYR A 37 -6.12 -15.80 -19.28
N LEU A 38 -5.35 -16.72 -19.84
CA LEU A 38 -5.26 -16.91 -21.30
C LEU A 38 -6.60 -17.34 -21.88
N GLN A 39 -7.28 -18.29 -21.24
CA GLN A 39 -8.61 -18.75 -21.62
C GLN A 39 -9.64 -17.60 -21.58
N GLU A 40 -9.66 -16.82 -20.50
CA GLU A 40 -10.55 -15.67 -20.31
C GLU A 40 -10.28 -14.54 -21.33
N SER A 41 -9.04 -14.43 -21.81
CA SER A 41 -8.61 -13.46 -22.82
C SER A 41 -8.85 -13.92 -24.26
N GLY A 42 -9.43 -15.12 -24.47
CA GLY A 42 -9.73 -15.66 -25.80
C GLY A 42 -8.54 -16.33 -26.51
N TYR A 43 -7.43 -16.57 -25.82
CA TYR A 43 -6.33 -17.37 -26.36
C TYR A 43 -6.63 -18.86 -26.19
N GLU A 44 -6.26 -19.67 -27.19
CA GLU A 44 -6.31 -21.13 -27.10
C GLU A 44 -5.21 -21.63 -26.15
N ALA A 45 -5.49 -21.56 -24.86
CA ALA A 45 -4.69 -22.22 -23.85
C ALA A 45 -5.05 -23.71 -23.88
N GLY A 46 -4.07 -24.59 -24.15
CA GLY A 46 -4.27 -26.04 -24.10
C GLY A 46 -4.79 -26.48 -22.72
N ILE A 47 -5.41 -27.67 -22.63
CA ILE A 47 -6.09 -28.12 -21.41
C ILE A 47 -5.12 -28.19 -20.21
N HIS A 48 -5.40 -27.43 -19.15
CA HIS A 48 -4.71 -27.59 -17.87
C HIS A 48 -5.12 -28.94 -17.23
N LYS A 49 -4.16 -29.86 -17.09
CA LYS A 49 -4.36 -31.21 -16.50
C LYS A 49 -4.02 -31.31 -15.01
N GLY A 50 -3.88 -30.18 -14.33
CA GLY A 50 -3.66 -30.09 -12.89
C GLY A 50 -4.92 -30.37 -12.08
N GLY A 51 -4.76 -30.73 -10.81
CA GLY A 51 -5.85 -31.10 -9.89
C GLY A 51 -6.63 -29.93 -9.28
N ILE A 52 -6.54 -28.73 -9.85
CA ILE A 52 -7.25 -27.54 -9.36
C ILE A 52 -8.62 -27.48 -10.04
N ASP A 53 -9.69 -27.43 -9.24
CA ASP A 53 -11.04 -27.23 -9.75
C ASP A 53 -11.20 -25.80 -10.27
N GLY A 54 -11.57 -25.65 -11.54
CA GLY A 54 -11.77 -24.34 -12.14
C GLY A 54 -12.99 -23.59 -11.61
N ASN A 55 -14.00 -24.29 -11.09
CA ASN A 55 -15.23 -23.63 -10.61
C ASN A 55 -15.01 -22.80 -9.34
N VAL A 56 -13.97 -23.13 -8.56
CA VAL A 56 -13.64 -22.38 -7.34
C VAL A 56 -12.76 -21.16 -7.59
N VAL A 57 -12.19 -21.02 -8.79
CA VAL A 57 -11.35 -19.88 -9.15
C VAL A 57 -12.19 -18.84 -9.89
N PRO A 58 -12.39 -17.64 -9.31
CA PRO A 58 -13.23 -16.62 -9.92
C PRO A 58 -12.62 -16.09 -11.23
N PRO A 59 -13.45 -15.62 -12.18
CA PRO A 59 -12.96 -14.92 -13.37
C PRO A 59 -12.08 -13.72 -12.98
N GLY A 60 -10.99 -13.50 -13.71
CA GLY A 60 -10.07 -12.39 -13.45
C GLY A 60 -9.20 -12.58 -12.20
N ALA A 61 -9.12 -13.78 -11.63
CA ALA A 61 -8.33 -14.05 -10.42
C ALA A 61 -6.87 -13.61 -10.55
N LEU A 62 -6.20 -13.92 -11.67
CA LEU A 62 -4.82 -13.51 -11.90
C LEU A 62 -4.68 -11.98 -11.89
N ILE A 63 -5.56 -11.28 -12.62
CA ILE A 63 -5.56 -9.81 -12.70
C ILE A 63 -5.75 -9.21 -11.31
N THR A 64 -6.70 -9.74 -10.52
CA THR A 64 -6.99 -9.25 -9.17
C THR A 64 -5.80 -9.44 -8.24
N ILE A 65 -5.13 -10.59 -8.31
CA ILE A 65 -3.92 -10.86 -7.52
C ILE A 65 -2.80 -9.89 -7.91
N VAL A 66 -2.57 -9.68 -9.22
CA VAL A 66 -1.56 -8.73 -9.71
C VAL A 66 -1.88 -7.30 -9.25
N GLN A 67 -3.13 -6.85 -9.38
CA GLN A 67 -3.55 -5.51 -8.92
C GLN A 67 -3.32 -5.32 -7.43
N LYS A 68 -3.66 -6.32 -6.61
CA LYS A 68 -3.39 -6.30 -5.16
C LYS A 68 -1.89 -6.31 -4.84
N GLY A 69 -1.10 -7.05 -5.62
CA GLY A 69 0.37 -7.04 -5.51
C GLY A 69 0.96 -5.67 -5.80
N LEU A 70 0.48 -4.98 -6.83
CA LEU A 70 0.92 -3.60 -7.13
C LEU A 70 0.56 -2.64 -5.99
N GLN A 71 -0.67 -2.72 -5.45
CA GLN A 71 -1.09 -1.92 -4.29
C GLN A 71 -0.23 -2.20 -3.05
N TYR A 72 0.16 -3.45 -2.84
CA TYR A 72 1.04 -3.83 -1.73
C TYR A 72 2.43 -3.18 -1.88
N ILE A 73 3.03 -3.24 -3.07
CA ILE A 73 4.32 -2.60 -3.35
C ILE A 73 4.21 -1.07 -3.21
N GLU A 74 3.11 -0.46 -3.67
CA GLU A 74 2.85 0.96 -3.47
C GLU A 74 2.77 1.34 -1.98
N LEU A 75 2.14 0.50 -1.16
CA LEU A 75 2.06 0.69 0.29
C LEU A 75 3.45 0.58 0.95
N GLU A 76 4.27 -0.38 0.53
CA GLU A 76 5.65 -0.51 1.01
C GLU A 76 6.48 0.72 0.63
N ALA A 77 6.38 1.20 -0.59
CA ALA A 77 7.08 2.40 -1.06
C ALA A 77 6.63 3.69 -0.33
N ASN A 78 5.39 3.73 0.15
CA ASN A 78 4.83 4.86 0.90
C ASN A 78 5.06 4.79 2.42
N THR A 79 5.58 3.69 2.93
CA THR A 79 5.83 3.51 4.37
C THR A 79 7.22 4.05 4.71
N ASP A 80 7.25 5.14 5.46
CA ASP A 80 8.47 5.66 6.08
C ASP A 80 8.73 4.90 7.39
N GLU A 81 9.93 4.34 7.60
CA GLU A 81 10.25 3.53 8.81
C GLU A 81 10.16 4.29 10.13
N ASN A 82 10.11 5.63 10.08
CA ASN A 82 10.28 6.50 11.24
C ASN A 82 9.00 7.19 11.72
N ASP A 83 7.89 7.10 10.97
CA ASP A 83 6.68 7.89 11.24
C ASP A 83 5.56 7.01 11.82
N GLN A 84 5.43 7.02 13.15
CA GLN A 84 4.32 6.37 13.85
C GLN A 84 3.02 7.17 13.83
N GLU A 85 3.03 8.48 13.55
CA GLU A 85 1.84 9.27 13.91
C GLU A 85 1.77 10.64 13.24
N VAL A 86 1.78 10.72 11.91
CA VAL A 86 1.22 11.89 11.21
C VAL A 86 0.64 11.39 9.90
N GLU A 87 -0.65 11.63 9.68
CA GLU A 87 -1.39 11.50 8.42
C GLU A 87 -0.52 11.10 7.21
N LYS A 88 -0.53 9.80 6.85
CA LYS A 88 0.28 9.30 5.73
C LYS A 88 -0.19 9.99 4.45
N ASP A 89 0.48 11.06 4.07
CA ASP A 89 0.32 11.69 2.77
C ASP A 89 0.77 10.71 1.69
N PHE A 90 -0.16 9.89 1.20
CA PHE A 90 0.13 8.89 0.17
C PHE A 90 0.46 9.55 -1.15
N ALA A 91 1.57 9.15 -1.76
CA ALA A 91 1.87 9.45 -3.13
C ALA A 91 1.47 8.27 -4.01
N LEU A 92 0.45 8.51 -4.85
CA LEU A 92 0.04 7.56 -5.87
C LEU A 92 1.18 7.32 -6.87
N LEU A 93 1.35 6.05 -7.23
CA LEU A 93 2.27 5.55 -8.23
C LEU A 93 1.47 4.97 -9.39
N GLU A 94 1.94 5.20 -10.60
CA GLU A 94 1.35 4.55 -11.78
C GLU A 94 1.74 3.06 -11.81
N PRO A 95 0.85 2.15 -12.26
CA PRO A 95 1.16 0.72 -12.36
C PRO A 95 2.47 0.43 -13.11
N LEU A 96 2.73 1.19 -14.18
CA LEU A 96 3.96 1.02 -14.96
C LEU A 96 5.21 1.43 -14.17
N GLU A 97 5.12 2.40 -13.26
CA GLU A 97 6.23 2.75 -12.37
C GLU A 97 6.56 1.57 -11.45
N ILE A 98 5.54 0.97 -10.84
CA ILE A 98 5.69 -0.16 -9.91
C ILE A 98 6.29 -1.39 -10.61
N ILE A 99 5.93 -1.64 -11.87
CA ILE A 99 6.43 -2.78 -12.65
C ILE A 99 7.87 -2.58 -13.14
N THR A 100 8.32 -1.32 -13.30
CA THR A 100 9.60 -1.01 -13.99
C THR A 100 10.73 -0.57 -13.06
N LYS A 101 10.45 -0.40 -11.77
CA LYS A 101 11.40 0.16 -10.79
C LYS A 101 11.49 -0.72 -9.56
N ASP A 102 12.62 -0.64 -8.86
CA ASP A 102 12.75 -1.26 -7.54
C ASP A 102 12.15 -0.41 -6.41
N VAL A 103 12.05 -1.00 -5.21
CA VAL A 103 11.42 -0.35 -4.05
C VAL A 103 12.14 0.94 -3.65
N GLU A 104 13.47 1.00 -3.77
CA GLU A 104 14.24 2.20 -3.42
C GLU A 104 13.94 3.34 -4.39
N GLU A 105 13.93 3.05 -5.69
CA GLU A 105 13.54 4.03 -6.72
C GLU A 105 12.12 4.56 -6.50
N LEU A 106 11.17 3.67 -6.15
CA LEU A 106 9.79 4.04 -5.85
C LEU A 106 9.72 4.95 -4.62
N GLN A 107 10.47 4.65 -3.55
CA GLN A 107 10.55 5.50 -2.37
C GLN A 107 11.09 6.90 -2.69
N GLN A 108 12.07 7.02 -3.60
CA GLN A 108 12.56 8.34 -4.02
C GLN A 108 11.50 9.14 -4.78
N ILE A 109 10.73 8.47 -5.64
CA ILE A 109 9.59 9.08 -6.35
C ILE A 109 8.53 9.56 -5.36
N VAL A 110 8.17 8.72 -4.39
CA VAL A 110 7.23 9.04 -3.32
C VAL A 110 7.71 10.26 -2.52
N LYS A 111 8.95 10.24 -2.02
CA LYS A 111 9.55 11.35 -1.25
C LYS A 111 9.56 12.66 -2.05
N LYS A 112 9.91 12.60 -3.33
CA LYS A 112 9.89 13.75 -4.23
C LYS A 112 8.46 14.32 -4.35
N ARG A 113 7.47 13.46 -4.63
CA ARG A 113 6.06 13.87 -4.78
C ARG A 113 5.46 14.44 -3.48
N LYS A 114 5.77 13.84 -2.33
CA LYS A 114 5.38 14.37 -1.01
C LYS A 114 5.94 15.78 -0.80
N ARG A 115 7.22 16.01 -1.10
CA ARG A 115 7.86 17.34 -1.01
C ARG A 115 7.23 18.37 -1.93
N GLU A 116 6.96 18.01 -3.18
CA GLU A 116 6.33 18.91 -4.17
C GLU A 116 4.93 19.33 -3.73
N ARG A 117 4.13 18.40 -3.17
CA ARG A 117 2.81 18.72 -2.60
C ARG A 117 2.90 19.70 -1.43
N LEU A 118 3.78 19.44 -0.47
CA LEU A 118 3.98 20.33 0.69
C LEU A 118 4.38 21.75 0.26
N GLN A 119 5.20 21.88 -0.78
CA GLN A 119 5.62 23.17 -1.31
C GLN A 119 4.45 23.94 -1.92
N ILE A 120 3.62 23.26 -2.73
CA ILE A 120 2.42 23.84 -3.33
C ILE A 120 1.46 24.36 -2.24
N ASP A 121 1.25 23.60 -1.18
CA ASP A 121 0.31 23.99 -0.13
C ASP A 121 0.83 25.17 0.71
N CYS A 122 2.14 25.22 1.01
CA CYS A 122 2.76 26.38 1.64
C CYS A 122 2.64 27.66 0.78
N ASP A 123 2.77 27.53 -0.53
CA ASP A 123 2.68 28.66 -1.46
C ASP A 123 1.23 29.18 -1.59
N LYS A 124 0.24 28.29 -1.60
CA LYS A 124 -1.19 28.67 -1.56
C LYS A 124 -1.52 29.45 -0.28
N ASP A 125 -1.02 29.01 0.86
CA ASP A 125 -1.33 29.65 2.14
C ASP A 125 -0.69 31.05 2.25
N LYS A 126 0.52 31.23 1.73
CA LYS A 126 1.14 32.56 1.58
C LYS A 126 0.36 33.46 0.62
N GLY A 127 -0.19 32.91 -0.47
CA GLY A 127 -1.05 33.65 -1.40
C GLY A 127 -2.31 34.17 -0.73
N LYS A 128 -3.04 33.31 -0.02
CA LYS A 128 -4.24 33.68 0.73
C LYS A 128 -3.96 34.72 1.82
N ALA A 129 -2.84 34.58 2.54
CA ALA A 129 -2.45 35.54 3.58
C ALA A 129 -2.21 36.95 3.01
N LYS A 130 -1.58 37.04 1.82
CA LYS A 130 -1.38 38.32 1.13
C LYS A 130 -2.68 38.92 0.63
N GLU A 131 -3.55 38.11 0.02
CA GLU A 131 -4.87 38.53 -0.45
C GLU A 131 -5.74 39.08 0.69
N CYS A 132 -5.74 38.44 1.86
CA CYS A 132 -6.46 38.95 3.04
C CYS A 132 -5.92 40.29 3.56
N ILE A 133 -4.61 40.53 3.46
CA ILE A 133 -3.99 41.80 3.87
C ILE A 133 -4.38 42.91 2.88
N GLU A 134 -4.27 42.65 1.58
CA GLU A 134 -4.64 43.61 0.53
C GLU A 134 -6.13 43.97 0.58
N GLU A 135 -7.02 43.01 0.83
CA GLU A 135 -8.46 43.26 0.98
C GLU A 135 -8.77 44.10 2.24
N HIS A 136 -7.99 43.95 3.32
CA HIS A 136 -8.14 44.76 4.52
C HIS A 136 -7.66 46.20 4.31
N GLU A 137 -6.55 46.41 3.61
CA GLU A 137 -6.06 47.75 3.27
C GLU A 137 -6.99 48.50 2.31
N HIS A 138 -7.55 47.81 1.31
CA HIS A 138 -8.51 48.42 0.38
C HIS A 138 -9.83 48.86 1.05
N ARG A 139 -10.28 48.14 2.09
CA ARG A 139 -11.45 48.55 2.89
C ARG A 139 -11.19 49.77 3.78
N LEU A 140 -9.99 49.89 4.35
CA LEU A 140 -9.62 51.02 5.22
C LEU A 140 -9.27 52.29 4.42
N GLY A 141 -8.84 52.16 3.17
CA GLY A 141 -8.54 53.28 2.28
C GLY A 141 -9.77 53.99 1.69
N GLY A 142 -10.93 53.32 1.66
CA GLY A 142 -12.17 53.84 1.07
C GLY A 142 -13.04 54.71 1.99
N GLU A 143 -12.73 54.82 3.28
CA GLU A 143 -13.50 55.61 4.26
C GLU A 143 -12.98 57.06 4.44
N ARG A 144 -12.10 57.53 3.56
CA ARG A 144 -11.62 58.92 3.54
C ARG A 144 -11.82 59.57 2.17
N GLU A 145 -13.06 59.74 1.77
CA GLU A 145 -13.46 60.76 0.79
C GLU A 145 -14.82 61.37 1.17
#